data_AF-A0A0G4H862-F1
#
_entry.id   AF-A0A0G4H862-F1
#
_cell.length_a   1.000
_cell.length_b   1.000
_cell.length_c   1.000
_cell.angle_alpha   90.00
_cell.angle_beta   90.00
_cell.angle_gamma   90.00
#
_symmetry.space_group_name_H-M   'P 1'
#
loop_
_entity.id
_entity.type
_entity.pdbx_description
1 polymer ?
#
loop_
_entity_poly.entity_id
_entity_poly.type
_entity_poly.pdbx_seq_one_letter_code
_entity_poly.pdbx_strand_id
1 'polypeptide(L)'
;MSRLGLEDVLSFDIDDLEGVFKVLYALRQGDDEWRAIGRTIRVASVCQLTTDSPLPLRLSPDSLPTATAFDKLPLAMVLYGLVGHLLECNGSRLTLHHDDNGACSIYDEAFDVVRLGDLPPWHGYAEAYQMTDPVVRCRKRQRKDIFYPSFSLSLVHLLAEWSRKAAGKRLKPICSVGRPDRRFPEAPCSYKQLLECRLPDRRIRRLMTEGISGVEGIAGECRFEMTDAHQHPYCATSLAYQRTSIYRRILVLSDSRANKVIIVHLEVKHSQLFLFTTEPPAAEAAQPMTVRFPVSMRLLRPVLRRFDLEAEVVQPGLVIIDDDEEDV
;
A
#
# COMPACT_ATOMS: atom_id res chain seq x y z
N MET A 1 -18.86 -3.26 17.40
CA MET A 1 -17.77 -4.21 17.11
C MET A 1 -17.67 -4.36 15.60
N SER A 2 -16.54 -3.96 15.02
CA SER A 2 -16.34 -3.85 13.57
C SER A 2 -16.18 -5.22 12.92
N ARG A 3 -16.92 -5.48 11.84
CA ARG A 3 -16.96 -6.72 11.00
C ARG A 3 -15.63 -7.04 10.25
N LEU A 4 -14.50 -6.59 10.76
CA LEU A 4 -13.17 -6.81 10.17
C LEU A 4 -12.19 -7.21 11.28
N GLY A 5 -12.64 -8.09 12.18
CA GLY A 5 -11.85 -8.55 13.31
C GLY A 5 -10.74 -9.51 12.89
N LEU A 6 -9.78 -9.79 13.77
CA LEU A 6 -8.72 -10.76 13.49
C LEU A 6 -9.30 -12.17 13.27
N GLU A 7 -10.42 -12.47 13.93
CA GLU A 7 -11.14 -13.73 13.91
C GLU A 7 -11.68 -14.14 12.53
N ASP A 8 -11.94 -13.17 11.63
CA ASP A 8 -12.44 -13.47 10.29
C ASP A 8 -11.35 -14.00 9.35
N VAL A 9 -10.08 -13.78 9.72
CA VAL A 9 -8.92 -14.00 8.83
C VAL A 9 -7.87 -14.93 9.43
N LEU A 10 -7.92 -15.17 10.73
CA LEU A 10 -6.95 -15.95 11.46
C LEU A 10 -7.64 -16.84 12.48
N SER A 11 -7.19 -18.08 12.58
CA SER A 11 -7.61 -19.06 13.57
C SER A 11 -6.40 -19.82 14.09
N PHE A 12 -6.43 -20.23 15.36
CA PHE A 12 -5.35 -20.98 15.99
C PHE A 12 -5.82 -22.40 16.26
N ASP A 13 -5.03 -23.38 15.85
CA ASP A 13 -5.32 -24.81 16.06
C ASP A 13 -4.71 -25.28 17.39
N ILE A 14 -5.41 -25.01 18.49
CA ILE A 14 -4.92 -25.24 19.85
C ILE A 14 -5.39 -26.59 20.36
N ASP A 15 -4.46 -27.51 20.61
CA ASP A 15 -4.71 -28.86 21.11
C ASP A 15 -4.33 -29.03 22.60
N ASP A 16 -3.50 -28.13 23.16
CA ASP A 16 -3.07 -28.19 24.55
C ASP A 16 -3.03 -26.82 25.28
N LEU A 17 -2.77 -26.87 26.59
CA LEU A 17 -2.70 -25.68 27.44
C LEU A 17 -1.47 -24.81 27.14
N GLU A 18 -0.35 -25.40 26.72
CA GLU A 18 0.86 -24.66 26.35
C GLU A 18 0.59 -23.77 25.14
N GLY A 19 -0.09 -24.31 24.13
CA GLY A 19 -0.53 -23.61 22.94
C GLY A 19 -1.47 -22.47 23.27
N VAL A 20 -2.41 -22.63 24.21
CA VAL A 20 -3.24 -21.52 24.71
C VAL A 20 -2.36 -20.38 25.22
N PHE A 21 -1.36 -20.66 26.06
CA PHE A 21 -0.48 -19.63 26.62
C PHE A 21 0.38 -18.96 25.55
N LYS A 22 0.90 -19.71 24.57
CA LYS A 22 1.65 -19.14 23.44
C LYS A 22 0.78 -18.19 22.61
N VAL A 23 -0.45 -18.61 22.28
CA VAL A 23 -1.39 -17.77 21.52
C VAL A 23 -1.74 -16.50 22.30
N LEU A 24 -2.09 -16.63 23.59
CA LEU A 24 -2.40 -15.47 24.44
C LEU A 24 -1.21 -14.52 24.56
N TYR A 25 0.01 -15.05 24.67
CA TYR A 25 1.22 -14.24 24.69
C TYR A 25 1.37 -13.46 23.37
N ALA A 26 1.30 -14.13 22.22
CA ALA A 26 1.43 -13.49 20.92
C ALA A 26 0.33 -12.44 20.67
N LEU A 27 -0.92 -12.74 21.03
CA LEU A 27 -2.05 -11.79 20.95
C LEU A 27 -1.84 -10.57 21.85
N ARG A 28 -1.32 -10.78 23.07
CA ARG A 28 -1.04 -9.69 24.01
C ARG A 28 0.09 -8.77 23.54
N GLN A 29 1.08 -9.29 22.84
CA GLN A 29 2.17 -8.46 22.31
C GLN A 29 1.68 -7.56 21.17
N GLY A 30 0.82 -8.06 20.28
CA GLY A 30 0.55 -7.47 18.96
C GLY A 30 -0.72 -6.63 18.78
N ASP A 31 -1.17 -5.81 19.73
CA ASP A 31 -2.48 -5.11 19.65
C ASP A 31 -2.81 -4.51 18.26
N ASP A 32 -2.16 -3.40 17.90
CA ASP A 32 -2.41 -2.72 16.62
C ASP A 32 -1.75 -3.45 15.44
N GLU A 33 -0.65 -4.16 15.67
CA GLU A 33 0.06 -4.92 14.66
C GLU A 33 -0.79 -6.09 14.14
N TRP A 34 -1.52 -6.81 15.00
CA TRP A 34 -2.47 -7.85 14.59
C TRP A 34 -3.57 -7.28 13.70
N ARG A 35 -4.04 -6.06 14.00
CA ARG A 35 -5.00 -5.37 13.14
C ARG A 35 -4.38 -5.06 11.78
N ALA A 36 -3.11 -4.69 11.73
CA ALA A 36 -2.38 -4.47 10.49
C ALA A 36 -2.17 -5.76 9.70
N ILE A 37 -1.72 -6.85 10.34
CA ILE A 37 -1.59 -8.18 9.75
C ILE A 37 -2.93 -8.69 9.23
N GLY A 38 -4.01 -8.50 9.98
CA GLY A 38 -5.36 -8.84 9.55
C GLY A 38 -5.81 -8.09 8.29
N ARG A 39 -5.37 -6.83 8.09
CA ARG A 39 -5.59 -6.10 6.82
C ARG A 39 -4.74 -6.69 5.69
N THR A 40 -3.48 -6.99 5.97
CA THR A 40 -2.55 -7.63 5.02
C THR A 40 -3.09 -8.97 4.51
N ILE A 41 -3.63 -9.83 5.38
CA ILE A 41 -4.24 -11.11 4.99
C ILE A 41 -5.45 -10.91 4.07
N ARG A 42 -6.30 -9.91 4.35
CA ARG A 42 -7.46 -9.60 3.49
C ARG A 42 -7.00 -9.14 2.11
N VAL A 43 -6.00 -8.26 2.07
CA VAL A 43 -5.39 -7.81 0.82
C VAL A 43 -4.85 -9.01 0.04
N ALA A 44 -4.10 -9.89 0.70
CA ALA A 44 -3.57 -11.11 0.09
C ALA A 44 -4.69 -12.00 -0.48
N SER A 45 -5.78 -12.21 0.28
CA SER A 45 -6.92 -13.02 -0.16
C SER A 45 -7.62 -12.44 -1.39
N VAL A 46 -7.87 -11.12 -1.43
CA VAL A 46 -8.43 -10.43 -2.61
C VAL A 46 -7.54 -10.56 -3.82
N CYS A 47 -6.24 -10.46 -3.57
CA CYS A 47 -5.19 -10.62 -4.57
C CYS A 47 -4.99 -12.07 -5.00
N GLN A 48 -5.78 -13.02 -4.46
CA GLN A 48 -5.68 -14.46 -4.71
C GLN A 48 -4.30 -15.04 -4.36
N LEU A 49 -3.67 -14.48 -3.32
CA LEU A 49 -2.37 -14.93 -2.80
C LEU A 49 -2.52 -15.94 -1.65
N THR A 50 -3.73 -16.42 -1.39
CA THR A 50 -4.06 -17.42 -0.35
C THR A 50 -4.58 -18.72 -0.99
N THR A 51 -3.96 -19.15 -2.09
CA THR A 51 -4.43 -20.27 -2.94
C THR A 51 -4.59 -21.57 -2.18
N ASP A 52 -3.63 -21.90 -1.32
CA ASP A 52 -3.58 -23.17 -0.59
C ASP A 52 -4.17 -23.09 0.82
N SER A 53 -4.67 -21.91 1.22
CA SER A 53 -5.12 -21.65 2.59
C SER A 53 -6.35 -20.74 2.58
N PRO A 54 -7.57 -21.30 2.57
CA PRO A 54 -8.78 -20.49 2.64
C PRO A 54 -8.83 -19.75 3.99
N LEU A 55 -9.52 -18.60 4.01
CA LEU A 55 -9.74 -17.88 5.26
C LEU A 55 -10.76 -18.61 6.16
N PRO A 56 -10.61 -18.57 7.50
CA PRO A 56 -9.47 -17.98 8.21
C PRO A 56 -8.19 -18.83 8.07
N LEU A 57 -7.04 -18.17 7.96
CA LEU A 57 -5.74 -18.85 7.95
C LEU A 57 -5.55 -19.58 9.28
N ARG A 58 -5.09 -20.84 9.22
CA ARG A 58 -4.88 -21.67 10.41
C ARG A 58 -3.42 -21.60 10.83
N LEU A 59 -3.19 -21.21 12.08
CA LEU A 59 -1.87 -21.19 12.71
C LEU A 59 -1.78 -22.29 13.76
N SER A 60 -0.74 -23.11 13.68
CA SER A 60 -0.37 -24.04 14.74
C SER A 60 0.33 -23.28 15.87
N PRO A 61 0.11 -23.63 17.14
CA PRO A 61 0.87 -23.09 18.27
C PRO A 61 2.38 -23.29 18.13
N ASP A 62 2.82 -24.32 17.41
CA ASP A 62 4.24 -24.61 17.18
C ASP A 62 4.90 -23.64 16.20
N SER A 63 4.11 -22.96 15.35
CA SER A 63 4.64 -21.91 14.49
C SER A 63 4.78 -20.57 15.23
N LEU A 64 4.29 -20.47 16.46
CA LEU A 64 4.34 -19.23 17.23
C LEU A 64 5.77 -18.82 17.60
N PRO A 65 6.08 -17.52 17.51
CA PRO A 65 7.40 -17.01 17.81
C PRO A 65 7.74 -17.22 19.29
N THR A 66 9.00 -17.59 19.55
CA THR A 66 9.56 -17.59 20.90
C THR A 66 9.68 -16.15 21.41
N ALA A 67 9.77 -15.97 22.74
CA ALA A 67 10.03 -14.65 23.35
C ALA A 67 11.27 -13.97 22.73
N THR A 68 12.32 -14.75 22.47
CA THR A 68 13.56 -14.29 21.85
C THR A 68 13.42 -13.81 20.40
N ALA A 69 12.38 -14.20 19.67
CA ALA A 69 12.13 -13.69 18.33
C ALA A 69 11.67 -12.22 18.36
N PHE A 70 10.88 -11.84 19.39
CA PHE A 70 10.46 -10.47 19.62
C PHE A 70 11.60 -9.53 20.03
N ASP A 71 12.69 -10.08 20.58
CA ASP A 71 13.89 -9.30 20.91
C ASP A 71 14.76 -9.00 19.68
N LYS A 72 14.66 -9.83 18.63
CA LYS A 72 15.51 -9.75 17.43
C LYS A 72 14.88 -8.93 16.31
N LEU A 73 13.56 -8.97 16.18
CA LEU A 73 12.84 -8.37 15.08
C LEU A 73 11.71 -7.48 15.58
N PRO A 74 11.40 -6.40 14.84
CA PRO A 74 10.19 -5.63 15.07
C PRO A 74 8.95 -6.52 15.08
N LEU A 75 8.03 -6.22 15.99
CA LEU A 75 6.82 -7.01 16.23
C LEU A 75 6.01 -7.29 14.97
N ALA A 76 5.74 -6.28 14.13
CA ALA A 76 4.99 -6.46 12.89
C ALA A 76 5.67 -7.46 11.94
N MET A 77 7.00 -7.50 11.91
CA MET A 77 7.76 -8.46 11.09
C MET A 77 7.67 -9.88 11.65
N VAL A 78 7.77 -10.02 12.97
CA VAL A 78 7.57 -11.32 13.65
C VAL A 78 6.18 -11.86 13.34
N LEU A 79 5.15 -11.03 13.51
CA LEU A 79 3.77 -11.43 13.25
C LEU A 79 3.52 -11.72 11.76
N TYR A 80 4.16 -11.00 10.85
CA TYR A 80 4.10 -11.35 9.44
C TYR A 80 4.78 -12.69 9.14
N GLY A 81 5.92 -13.00 9.77
CA GLY A 81 6.59 -14.29 9.61
C GLY A 81 5.68 -15.49 9.89
N LEU A 82 4.70 -15.32 10.79
CA LEU A 82 3.69 -16.34 11.10
C LEU A 82 2.75 -16.65 9.95
N VAL A 83 2.48 -15.68 9.09
CA VAL A 83 1.44 -15.81 8.05
C VAL A 83 2.03 -15.78 6.65
N GLY A 84 3.21 -15.19 6.44
CA GLY A 84 3.82 -15.00 5.13
C GLY A 84 4.08 -16.31 4.40
N HIS A 85 4.43 -17.38 5.12
CA HIS A 85 4.63 -18.71 4.54
C HIS A 85 3.33 -19.39 4.08
N LEU A 86 2.17 -18.89 4.50
CA LEU A 86 0.83 -19.33 4.06
C LEU A 86 0.33 -18.54 2.84
N LEU A 87 1.10 -17.54 2.39
CA LEU A 87 0.79 -16.75 1.21
C LEU A 87 1.68 -17.18 0.06
N GLU A 88 1.13 -17.17 -1.16
CA GLU A 88 1.82 -17.60 -2.37
C GLU A 88 1.63 -16.60 -3.51
N CYS A 89 2.71 -16.33 -4.25
CA CYS A 89 2.68 -15.62 -5.52
C CYS A 89 3.47 -16.43 -6.56
N ASN A 90 2.84 -16.78 -7.67
CA ASN A 90 3.47 -17.52 -8.78
C ASN A 90 4.22 -18.80 -8.32
N GLY A 91 3.61 -19.63 -7.47
CA GLY A 91 4.24 -20.86 -6.98
C GLY A 91 5.27 -20.65 -5.87
N SER A 92 5.52 -19.40 -5.44
CA SER A 92 6.53 -19.07 -4.43
C SER A 92 5.89 -18.49 -3.18
N ARG A 93 6.29 -19.01 -2.03
CA ARG A 93 5.82 -18.53 -0.72
C ARG A 93 6.37 -17.14 -0.41
N LEU A 94 5.56 -16.31 0.21
CA LEU A 94 5.94 -14.96 0.64
C LEU A 94 6.57 -15.00 2.04
N THR A 95 7.56 -15.86 2.22
CA THR A 95 8.26 -16.01 3.50
C THR A 95 9.15 -14.79 3.76
N LEU A 96 9.14 -14.30 5.00
CA LEU A 96 10.10 -13.30 5.46
C LEU A 96 11.46 -13.97 5.69
N HIS A 97 12.47 -13.49 4.99
CA HIS A 97 13.87 -13.84 5.22
C HIS A 97 14.56 -12.68 5.94
N HIS A 98 15.38 -13.03 6.94
CA HIS A 98 16.23 -12.09 7.67
C HIS A 98 17.59 -12.76 7.89
N ASP A 99 18.68 -12.12 7.44
CA ASP A 99 20.04 -12.63 7.62
C ASP A 99 20.74 -12.01 8.85
N ASP A 100 21.91 -12.55 9.20
CA ASP A 100 22.70 -12.06 10.33
C ASP A 100 23.26 -10.63 10.13
N ASN A 101 23.22 -10.13 8.89
CA ASN A 101 23.63 -8.76 8.56
C ASN A 101 22.49 -7.75 8.71
N GLY A 102 21.29 -8.20 9.10
CA GLY A 102 20.09 -7.39 9.20
C GLY A 102 19.41 -7.10 7.86
N ALA A 103 19.84 -7.75 6.78
CA ALA A 103 19.18 -7.65 5.49
C ALA A 103 17.89 -8.47 5.52
N CYS A 104 16.80 -7.85 5.06
CA CYS A 104 15.49 -8.49 5.01
C CYS A 104 15.03 -8.64 3.57
N SER A 105 14.29 -9.70 3.29
CA SER A 105 13.58 -9.83 2.02
C SER A 105 12.28 -10.60 2.19
N ILE A 106 11.33 -10.32 1.30
CA ILE A 106 10.14 -11.13 1.11
C ILE A 106 10.04 -11.39 -0.38
N TYR A 107 9.95 -12.66 -0.77
CA TYR A 107 10.00 -13.06 -2.18
C TYR A 107 11.25 -12.48 -2.87
N ASP A 108 11.11 -11.73 -3.97
CA ASP A 108 12.20 -11.10 -4.71
C ASP A 108 12.51 -9.65 -4.28
N GLU A 109 11.81 -9.13 -3.26
CA GLU A 109 11.91 -7.73 -2.84
C GLU A 109 12.74 -7.61 -1.55
N ALA A 110 13.94 -7.04 -1.68
CA ALA A 110 14.85 -6.76 -0.58
C ALA A 110 14.55 -5.40 0.07
N PHE A 111 14.68 -5.33 1.39
CA PHE A 111 14.47 -4.10 2.14
C PHE A 111 15.31 -4.03 3.41
N ASP A 112 15.50 -2.79 3.89
CA ASP A 112 16.13 -2.50 5.16
C ASP A 112 15.09 -1.97 6.14
N VAL A 113 15.23 -2.36 7.41
CA VAL A 113 14.54 -1.69 8.53
C VAL A 113 15.32 -0.43 8.87
N VAL A 114 14.70 0.73 8.70
CA VAL A 114 15.34 2.02 8.97
C VAL A 114 15.14 2.37 10.44
N ARG A 115 16.23 2.56 11.17
CA ARG A 115 16.15 3.00 12.58
C ARG A 115 15.77 4.47 12.63
N LEU A 116 15.11 4.90 13.71
CA LEU A 116 14.72 6.30 13.89
C LEU A 116 15.92 7.27 13.75
N GLY A 117 17.09 6.91 14.30
CA GLY A 117 18.31 7.73 14.19
C GLY A 117 18.94 7.78 12.80
N ASP A 118 18.58 6.85 11.92
CA ASP A 118 19.07 6.78 10.54
C ASP A 118 18.14 7.55 9.57
N LEU A 119 16.96 7.98 10.04
CA LEU A 119 16.08 8.84 9.27
C LEU A 119 16.64 10.27 9.22
N PRO A 120 16.60 10.94 8.06
CA PRO A 120 16.91 12.36 7.99
C PRO A 120 16.06 13.15 9.00
N PRO A 121 16.61 14.18 9.69
CA PRO A 121 15.88 14.95 10.71
C PRO A 121 14.57 15.59 10.22
N TRP A 122 14.45 15.80 8.91
CA TRP A 122 13.31 16.42 8.25
C TRP A 122 12.34 15.40 7.65
N HIS A 123 12.61 14.10 7.80
CA HIS A 123 11.77 13.06 7.22
C HIS A 123 10.47 12.99 8.02
N GLY A 124 9.33 13.23 7.38
CA GLY A 124 8.01 13.23 8.05
C GLY A 124 7.60 11.90 8.68
N TYR A 125 8.41 10.84 8.52
CA TYR A 125 8.18 9.55 9.17
C TYR A 125 8.80 9.49 10.57
N ALA A 126 9.72 10.40 10.91
CA ALA A 126 10.30 10.46 12.25
C ALA A 126 9.24 10.78 13.32
N GLU A 127 8.27 11.65 13.00
CA GLU A 127 7.17 12.01 13.92
C GLU A 127 6.20 10.85 14.18
N ALA A 128 6.01 9.97 13.19
CA ALA A 128 5.07 8.85 13.25
C ALA A 128 5.78 7.50 13.42
N TYR A 129 7.07 7.50 13.76
CA TYR A 129 7.87 6.29 13.84
C TYR A 129 7.38 5.37 14.96
N GLN A 130 7.17 4.09 14.62
CA GLN A 130 6.79 3.06 15.58
C GLN A 130 7.87 1.99 15.60
N MET A 131 8.42 1.69 16.78
CA MET A 131 9.46 0.67 16.90
C MET A 131 8.94 -0.74 16.59
N THR A 132 7.66 -0.99 16.87
CA THR A 132 6.98 -2.26 16.63
C THR A 132 6.60 -2.47 15.15
N ASP A 133 6.37 -1.38 14.41
CA ASP A 133 6.09 -1.37 12.97
C ASP A 133 6.95 -0.28 12.27
N PRO A 134 8.26 -0.54 12.07
CA PRO A 134 9.22 0.50 11.73
C PRO A 134 9.18 0.90 10.26
N VAL A 135 9.76 2.05 9.97
CA VAL A 135 10.00 2.51 8.60
C VAL A 135 10.85 1.50 7.83
N VAL A 136 10.44 1.21 6.60
CA VAL A 136 11.13 0.25 5.72
C VAL A 136 11.63 0.96 4.48
N ARG A 137 12.89 0.70 4.10
CA ARG A 137 13.49 1.14 2.84
C ARG A 137 13.61 -0.04 1.89
N CYS A 138 12.77 -0.09 0.86
CA CYS A 138 12.89 -1.10 -0.20
C CYS A 138 13.90 -0.64 -1.26
N ARG A 139 14.86 -1.52 -1.58
CA ARG A 139 15.87 -1.27 -2.61
C ARG A 139 15.42 -1.94 -3.91
N LYS A 140 15.19 -1.17 -4.96
CA LYS A 140 14.86 -1.72 -6.28
C LYS A 140 16.12 -1.76 -7.14
N ARG A 141 16.46 -2.92 -7.73
CA ARG A 141 17.71 -3.16 -8.50
C ARG A 141 18.03 -2.11 -9.58
N GLN A 142 17.01 -1.43 -10.13
CA GLN A 142 17.15 -0.44 -11.20
C GLN A 142 16.40 0.87 -10.91
N ARG A 143 15.88 1.05 -9.69
CA ARG A 143 15.09 2.25 -9.33
C ARG A 143 15.59 2.84 -8.02
N LYS A 144 15.13 4.07 -7.77
CA LYS A 144 15.36 4.82 -6.53
C LYS A 144 14.83 4.04 -5.32
N ASP A 145 15.49 4.22 -4.19
CA ASP A 145 15.04 3.69 -2.89
C ASP A 145 13.63 4.19 -2.58
N ILE A 146 12.79 3.32 -2.04
CA ILE A 146 11.41 3.66 -1.64
C ILE A 146 11.27 3.49 -0.14
N PHE A 147 10.85 4.56 0.55
CA PHE A 147 10.58 4.51 1.98
C PHE A 147 9.08 4.34 2.25
N TYR A 148 8.75 3.38 3.10
CA TYR A 148 7.42 3.16 3.63
C TYR A 148 7.37 3.59 5.10
N PRO A 149 6.34 4.33 5.54
CA PRO A 149 6.26 4.81 6.91
C PRO A 149 6.23 3.70 7.96
N SER A 150 5.78 2.50 7.56
CA SER A 150 5.89 1.30 8.37
C SER A 150 6.03 0.03 7.53
N PHE A 151 6.43 -1.07 8.16
CA PHE A 151 6.55 -2.38 7.53
C PHE A 151 5.18 -2.93 7.10
N SER A 152 4.15 -2.80 7.92
CA SER A 152 2.80 -3.24 7.53
C SER A 152 2.29 -2.52 6.26
N LEU A 153 2.67 -1.25 6.09
CA LEU A 153 2.32 -0.48 4.90
C LEU A 153 3.12 -0.93 3.66
N SER A 154 4.39 -1.31 3.83
CA SER A 154 5.17 -1.88 2.74
C SER A 154 4.55 -3.20 2.28
N LEU A 155 4.08 -4.05 3.19
CA LEU A 155 3.41 -5.31 2.86
C LEU A 155 2.16 -5.10 2.00
N VAL A 156 1.27 -4.18 2.37
CA VAL A 156 0.06 -3.91 1.58
C VAL A 156 0.42 -3.44 0.17
N HIS A 157 1.46 -2.61 0.03
CA HIS A 157 1.94 -2.19 -1.29
C HIS A 157 2.52 -3.35 -2.09
N LEU A 158 3.40 -4.15 -1.48
CA LEU A 158 4.05 -5.29 -2.12
C LEU A 158 3.02 -6.34 -2.58
N LEU A 159 2.02 -6.68 -1.76
CA LEU A 159 0.96 -7.62 -2.14
C LEU A 159 0.14 -7.11 -3.33
N ALA A 160 -0.19 -5.82 -3.37
CA ALA A 160 -0.90 -5.22 -4.49
C ALA A 160 -0.04 -5.26 -5.78
N GLU A 161 1.26 -4.98 -5.68
CA GLU A 161 2.22 -5.07 -6.79
C GLU A 161 2.42 -6.51 -7.28
N TRP A 162 2.56 -7.48 -6.38
CA TRP A 162 2.72 -8.89 -6.73
C TRP A 162 1.45 -9.45 -7.37
N SER A 163 0.27 -9.11 -6.85
CA SER A 163 -1.00 -9.47 -7.49
C SER A 163 -1.11 -8.94 -8.92
N ARG A 164 -0.66 -7.70 -9.15
CA ARG A 164 -0.58 -7.11 -10.49
C ARG A 164 0.37 -7.89 -11.39
N LYS A 165 1.56 -8.26 -10.89
CA LYS A 165 2.52 -9.08 -11.64
C LYS A 165 1.92 -10.46 -11.97
N ALA A 166 1.29 -11.13 -11.01
CA ALA A 166 0.70 -12.46 -11.14
C ALA A 166 -0.48 -12.52 -12.12
N ALA A 167 -1.30 -11.46 -12.19
CA ALA A 167 -2.40 -11.37 -13.14
C ALA A 167 -1.94 -11.28 -14.62
N GLY A 168 -0.63 -11.20 -14.89
CA GLY A 168 -0.08 -11.04 -16.24
C GLY A 168 -0.51 -9.75 -16.93
N LYS A 169 -1.11 -8.82 -16.19
CA LYS A 169 -1.69 -7.57 -16.70
C LYS A 169 -1.17 -6.43 -15.84
N ARG A 170 -0.45 -5.49 -16.47
CA ARG A 170 -0.26 -4.17 -15.85
C ARG A 170 -1.65 -3.60 -15.61
N LEU A 171 -1.99 -3.32 -14.34
CA LEU A 171 -3.17 -2.51 -14.02
C LEU A 171 -3.01 -1.19 -14.77
N LYS A 172 -3.77 -1.03 -15.86
CA LYS A 172 -3.83 0.24 -16.57
C LYS A 172 -4.57 1.23 -15.66
N PRO A 173 -4.09 2.48 -15.54
CA PRO A 173 -4.86 3.50 -14.84
C PRO A 173 -6.22 3.61 -15.52
N ILE A 174 -7.28 3.62 -14.70
CA ILE A 174 -8.65 3.58 -15.18
C ILE A 174 -9.12 4.99 -15.55
N CYS A 175 -8.62 5.99 -14.83
CA CYS A 175 -8.75 7.39 -15.16
C CYS A 175 -7.51 8.16 -14.69
N SER A 176 -7.20 9.24 -15.40
CA SER A 176 -6.30 10.29 -14.95
C SER A 176 -7.09 11.59 -14.78
N VAL A 177 -6.98 12.23 -13.62
CA VAL A 177 -7.59 13.53 -13.35
C VAL A 177 -6.49 14.57 -13.19
N GLY A 178 -6.51 15.56 -14.07
CA GLY A 178 -5.57 16.67 -14.11
C GLY A 178 -5.49 17.23 -15.52
N ARG A 179 -5.24 18.53 -15.67
CA ARG A 179 -5.01 19.08 -17.02
C ARG A 179 -3.62 18.61 -17.48
N PRO A 180 -3.50 17.85 -18.58
CA PRO A 180 -2.20 17.67 -19.21
C PRO A 180 -1.68 19.06 -19.53
N ASP A 181 -0.51 19.42 -19.00
CA ASP A 181 0.06 20.74 -19.25
C ASP A 181 0.56 20.77 -20.70
N ARG A 182 -0.32 21.20 -21.61
CA ARG A 182 -0.05 21.29 -23.06
C ARG A 182 1.07 22.27 -23.41
N ARG A 183 1.69 22.94 -22.44
CA ARG A 183 2.74 23.94 -22.65
C ARG A 183 4.15 23.38 -22.70
N PHE A 184 4.35 22.07 -22.55
CA PHE A 184 5.70 21.49 -22.53
C PHE A 184 5.87 20.30 -23.49
N PRO A 185 5.91 20.56 -24.82
CA PRO A 185 6.61 19.66 -25.73
C PRO A 185 8.13 19.86 -25.52
N GLU A 186 8.76 18.96 -24.76
CA GLU A 186 10.20 18.62 -24.83
C GLU A 186 11.27 19.74 -24.76
N ALA A 187 10.99 20.93 -24.20
CA ALA A 187 12.03 21.96 -24.06
C ALA A 187 12.80 21.86 -22.73
N PRO A 188 14.15 21.98 -22.72
CA PRO A 188 14.95 22.04 -21.49
C PRO A 188 14.71 23.40 -20.80
N CYS A 189 13.91 23.40 -19.74
CA CYS A 189 13.41 24.63 -19.11
C CYS A 189 14.37 25.20 -18.06
N SER A 190 14.47 26.54 -18.02
CA SER A 190 15.21 27.28 -16.98
C SER A 190 14.43 27.39 -15.67
N TYR A 191 15.16 27.38 -14.55
CA TYR A 191 14.70 27.20 -13.16
C TYR A 191 13.62 28.21 -12.68
N LYS A 192 13.47 29.36 -13.35
CA LYS A 192 12.62 30.47 -12.87
C LYS A 192 11.14 30.35 -13.29
N GLN A 193 10.84 29.71 -14.43
CA GLN A 193 9.46 29.47 -14.87
C GLN A 193 8.83 28.23 -14.23
N LEU A 194 9.66 27.32 -13.69
CA LEU A 194 9.17 26.16 -12.94
C LEU A 194 8.44 26.61 -11.68
N LEU A 195 8.87 27.64 -10.94
CA LEU A 195 8.29 28.06 -9.65
C LEU A 195 6.77 28.38 -9.67
N GLU A 196 6.18 28.68 -10.82
CA GLU A 196 4.75 28.98 -10.95
C GLU A 196 3.88 27.78 -11.40
N CYS A 197 4.46 26.61 -11.66
CA CYS A 197 3.69 25.37 -11.83
C CYS A 197 2.96 25.07 -10.52
N ARG A 198 1.65 25.39 -10.52
CA ARG A 198 0.70 25.21 -9.43
C ARG A 198 0.93 23.85 -8.79
N LEU A 199 1.17 23.86 -7.48
CA LEU A 199 1.11 22.67 -6.63
C LEU A 199 -0.11 21.82 -7.02
N PRO A 200 -0.06 20.48 -6.85
CA PRO A 200 -1.24 19.64 -7.03
C PRO A 200 -2.41 20.31 -6.32
N ASP A 201 -3.55 20.34 -7.01
CA ASP A 201 -4.79 20.93 -6.51
C ASP A 201 -4.90 20.73 -5.00
N ARG A 202 -5.21 21.78 -4.23
CA ARG A 202 -5.28 21.70 -2.75
C ARG A 202 -6.13 20.51 -2.33
N ARG A 203 -7.16 20.16 -3.10
CA ARG A 203 -8.01 18.97 -2.91
C ARG A 203 -7.24 17.66 -3.05
N ILE A 204 -6.42 17.51 -4.09
CA ILE A 204 -5.53 16.35 -4.29
C ILE A 204 -4.52 16.27 -3.15
N ARG A 205 -3.89 17.39 -2.77
CA ARG A 205 -2.96 17.39 -1.62
C ARG A 205 -3.66 16.90 -0.36
N ARG A 206 -4.86 17.41 -0.05
CA ARG A 206 -5.67 16.94 1.09
C ARG A 206 -6.03 15.46 0.96
N LEU A 207 -6.40 15.00 -0.25
CA LEU A 207 -6.60 13.58 -0.55
C LEU A 207 -5.32 12.75 -0.40
N MET A 208 -4.12 13.31 -0.34
CA MET A 208 -2.91 12.54 -0.06
C MET A 208 -2.43 12.69 1.39
N THR A 209 -2.80 13.77 2.09
CA THR A 209 -2.24 14.10 3.41
C THR A 209 -3.23 13.99 4.58
N GLU A 210 -4.55 14.04 4.37
CA GLU A 210 -5.55 13.98 5.45
C GLU A 210 -6.09 12.56 5.64
N GLY A 211 -6.27 12.12 6.90
CA GLY A 211 -6.95 10.85 7.26
C GLY A 211 -8.32 10.67 6.61
N ILE A 212 -8.57 9.53 5.95
CA ILE A 212 -9.93 9.15 5.52
C ILE A 212 -10.59 8.22 6.55
N SER A 213 -10.19 8.31 7.82
CA SER A 213 -10.87 7.58 8.88
C SER A 213 -12.38 7.94 8.90
N GLY A 214 -13.21 6.95 9.22
CA GLY A 214 -14.66 7.11 9.36
C GLY A 214 -15.49 6.98 8.08
N VAL A 215 -14.89 6.76 6.90
CA VAL A 215 -15.66 6.43 5.70
C VAL A 215 -15.98 4.94 5.67
N GLU A 216 -17.27 4.62 5.60
CA GLU A 216 -17.77 3.25 5.54
C GLU A 216 -17.13 2.49 4.37
N GLY A 217 -16.63 1.29 4.66
CA GLY A 217 -16.01 0.43 3.65
C GLY A 217 -14.52 0.63 3.46
N ILE A 218 -13.84 1.58 4.13
CA ILE A 218 -12.36 1.58 4.12
C ILE A 218 -11.86 0.61 5.19
N ALA A 219 -11.34 -0.52 4.74
CA ALA A 219 -10.69 -1.53 5.57
C ALA A 219 -9.23 -1.18 5.90
N GLY A 220 -8.56 -0.36 5.07
CA GLY A 220 -7.16 0.02 5.27
C GLY A 220 -6.74 1.18 4.39
N GLU A 221 -5.74 1.93 4.87
CA GLU A 221 -5.21 3.09 4.18
C GLU A 221 -3.68 3.11 4.30
N CYS A 222 -2.98 3.29 3.18
CA CYS A 222 -1.53 3.36 3.14
C CYS A 222 -1.10 4.62 2.41
N ARG A 223 -0.17 5.38 2.98
CA ARG A 223 0.45 6.55 2.33
C ARG A 223 1.94 6.34 2.26
N PHE A 224 2.53 6.73 1.15
CA PHE A 224 3.98 6.89 1.11
C PHE A 224 4.39 7.91 0.05
N GLU A 225 5.50 8.55 0.34
CA GLU A 225 6.20 9.46 -0.55
C GLU A 225 7.40 8.73 -1.14
N MET A 226 7.45 8.60 -2.47
CA MET A 226 8.67 8.16 -3.13
C MET A 226 9.61 9.35 -3.25
N THR A 227 10.67 9.35 -2.44
CA THR A 227 11.72 10.36 -2.48
C THR A 227 12.90 9.86 -3.30
N ASP A 228 13.48 10.73 -4.12
CA ASP A 228 14.70 10.41 -4.85
C ASP A 228 15.90 10.55 -3.91
N ALA A 229 16.38 9.43 -3.37
CA ALA A 229 17.55 9.40 -2.49
C ALA A 229 18.82 9.99 -3.14
N HIS A 230 18.86 10.13 -4.48
CA HIS A 230 20.03 10.67 -5.19
C HIS A 230 20.00 12.20 -5.36
N GLN A 231 18.96 12.90 -4.89
CA GLN A 231 18.93 14.36 -4.94
C GLN A 231 19.61 14.98 -3.71
N HIS A 232 20.87 15.34 -3.93
CA HIS A 232 21.77 16.25 -3.19
C HIS A 232 21.26 16.72 -1.80
N PRO A 233 22.01 16.47 -0.70
CA PRO A 233 21.60 16.79 0.68
C PRO A 233 21.31 18.28 0.95
N TYR A 234 21.65 19.17 0.00
CA TYR A 234 21.36 20.60 0.06
C TYR A 234 20.01 21.00 -0.56
N CYS A 235 19.23 20.07 -1.14
CA CYS A 235 17.94 20.38 -1.77
C CYS A 235 16.71 20.15 -0.88
N ALA A 236 16.87 19.68 0.36
CA ALA A 236 15.75 19.36 1.25
C ALA A 236 14.87 20.56 1.64
N THR A 237 15.39 21.80 1.51
CA THR A 237 14.64 23.04 1.77
C THR A 237 14.07 23.69 0.50
N SER A 238 14.36 23.13 -0.68
CA SER A 238 13.89 23.67 -1.95
C SER A 238 12.48 23.17 -2.27
N LEU A 239 11.59 24.07 -2.68
CA LEU A 239 10.30 23.78 -3.33
C LEU A 239 10.42 22.76 -4.50
N ALA A 240 11.62 22.55 -5.04
CA ALA A 240 11.90 21.51 -6.02
C ALA A 240 11.78 20.07 -5.45
N TYR A 241 12.05 19.84 -4.17
CA TYR A 241 11.91 18.54 -3.51
C TYR A 241 10.46 18.03 -3.55
N GLN A 242 9.49 18.92 -3.32
CA GLN A 242 8.06 18.58 -3.36
C GLN A 242 7.53 18.24 -4.76
N ARG A 243 8.33 18.44 -5.83
CA ARG A 243 7.87 18.31 -7.22
C ARG A 243 8.13 16.96 -7.87
N THR A 244 9.09 16.19 -7.38
CA THR A 244 9.38 14.83 -7.90
C THR A 244 8.74 13.73 -7.06
N SER A 245 8.17 14.08 -5.91
CA SER A 245 7.48 13.16 -5.02
C SER A 245 6.27 12.54 -5.70
N ILE A 246 6.33 11.23 -5.93
CA ILE A 246 5.16 10.44 -6.29
C ILE A 246 4.44 10.12 -4.98
N TYR A 247 3.22 10.62 -4.84
CA TYR A 247 2.37 10.29 -3.70
C TYR A 247 1.51 9.09 -4.08
N ARG A 248 1.55 8.05 -3.25
CA ARG A 248 0.69 6.87 -3.42
C ARG A 248 -0.19 6.71 -2.20
N ARG A 249 -1.47 6.43 -2.45
CA ARG A 249 -2.47 6.14 -1.44
C ARG A 249 -3.21 4.87 -1.81
N ILE A 250 -2.98 3.80 -1.06
CA ILE A 250 -3.70 2.53 -1.25
C ILE A 250 -4.88 2.51 -0.29
N LEU A 251 -6.07 2.27 -0.83
CA LEU A 251 -7.32 2.11 -0.11
C LEU A 251 -7.76 0.66 -0.26
N VAL A 252 -7.84 -0.06 0.85
CA VAL A 252 -8.47 -1.38 0.88
C VAL A 252 -9.94 -1.15 1.16
N LEU A 253 -10.79 -1.39 0.17
CA LEU A 253 -12.23 -1.16 0.27
C LEU A 253 -12.96 -2.49 0.48
N SER A 254 -13.81 -2.59 1.50
CA SER A 254 -14.63 -3.76 1.81
C SER A 254 -16.11 -3.44 1.60
N ASP A 255 -16.75 -4.23 0.76
CA ASP A 255 -18.19 -4.25 0.59
C ASP A 255 -18.81 -5.34 1.45
N SER A 256 -19.37 -4.92 2.59
CA SER A 256 -20.05 -5.82 3.52
C SER A 256 -21.27 -6.52 2.93
N ARG A 257 -21.88 -5.97 1.86
CA ARG A 257 -23.07 -6.57 1.23
C ARG A 257 -22.72 -7.68 0.26
N ALA A 258 -21.60 -7.54 -0.43
CA ALA A 258 -21.15 -8.50 -1.42
C ALA A 258 -20.15 -9.52 -0.85
N ASN A 259 -19.70 -9.35 0.39
CA ASN A 259 -18.54 -10.05 0.95
C ASN A 259 -17.32 -9.95 0.00
N LYS A 260 -17.19 -8.81 -0.68
CA LYS A 260 -16.12 -8.54 -1.63
C LYS A 260 -15.20 -7.49 -1.03
N VAL A 261 -13.91 -7.72 -1.12
CA VAL A 261 -12.90 -6.72 -0.81
C VAL A 261 -12.22 -6.36 -2.14
N ILE A 262 -12.02 -5.08 -2.36
CA ILE A 262 -11.47 -4.49 -3.57
C ILE A 262 -10.36 -3.56 -3.13
N ILE A 263 -9.24 -3.59 -3.83
CA ILE A 263 -8.14 -2.67 -3.57
C ILE A 263 -8.24 -1.57 -4.59
N VAL A 264 -8.34 -0.34 -4.10
CA VAL A 264 -8.25 0.87 -4.90
C VAL A 264 -6.92 1.53 -4.61
N HIS A 265 -6.11 1.73 -5.64
CA HIS A 265 -4.84 2.42 -5.53
C HIS A 265 -4.97 3.79 -6.21
N LEU A 266 -4.71 4.84 -5.44
CA LEU A 266 -4.64 6.22 -5.90
C LEU A 266 -3.17 6.62 -6.00
N GLU A 267 -2.77 7.15 -7.14
CA GLU A 267 -1.40 7.61 -7.34
C GLU A 267 -1.43 9.04 -7.88
N VAL A 268 -0.62 9.93 -7.31
CA VAL A 268 -0.45 11.29 -7.85
C VAL A 268 0.94 11.39 -8.45
N LYS A 269 0.99 11.55 -9.77
CA LYS A 269 2.22 11.77 -10.56
C LYS A 269 2.03 13.01 -11.41
N HIS A 270 3.03 13.88 -11.47
CA HIS A 270 3.00 15.07 -12.34
C HIS A 270 1.71 15.90 -12.21
N SER A 271 1.19 16.04 -10.98
CA SER A 271 -0.09 16.72 -10.68
C SER A 271 -1.35 16.06 -11.26
N GLN A 272 -1.26 14.83 -11.73
CA GLN A 272 -2.40 14.01 -12.16
C GLN A 272 -2.69 12.94 -11.12
N LEU A 273 -3.97 12.75 -10.81
CA LEU A 273 -4.47 11.65 -9.97
C LEU A 273 -4.84 10.46 -10.85
N PHE A 274 -4.16 9.35 -10.65
CA PHE A 274 -4.41 8.06 -11.28
C PHE A 274 -5.19 7.17 -10.32
N LEU A 275 -6.20 6.49 -10.86
CA LEU A 275 -7.00 5.52 -10.14
C LEU A 275 -6.78 4.12 -10.71
N PHE A 276 -6.47 3.16 -9.84
CA PHE A 276 -6.38 1.75 -10.16
C PHE A 276 -7.35 0.98 -9.25
N THR A 277 -7.97 -0.08 -9.76
CA THR A 277 -8.76 -0.99 -8.93
C THR A 277 -8.53 -2.46 -9.32
N THR A 278 -8.65 -3.37 -8.35
CA THR A 278 -8.69 -4.81 -8.58
C THR A 278 -10.06 -5.33 -9.03
N GLU A 279 -11.09 -4.46 -9.07
CA GLU A 279 -12.39 -4.84 -9.61
C GLU A 279 -12.29 -5.10 -11.13
N PRO A 280 -12.74 -6.27 -11.62
CA PRO A 280 -12.81 -6.51 -13.05
C PRO A 280 -13.86 -5.59 -13.69
N PRO A 281 -13.62 -5.07 -14.90
CA PRO A 281 -14.58 -4.21 -15.57
C PRO A 281 -15.87 -4.99 -15.88
N ALA A 282 -17.01 -4.47 -15.42
CA ALA A 282 -18.34 -5.01 -15.67
C ALA A 282 -18.93 -4.59 -17.03
N ALA A 283 -18.26 -3.66 -17.73
CA ALA A 283 -18.68 -3.13 -19.01
C ALA A 283 -17.48 -2.65 -19.86
N GLU A 284 -17.74 -2.35 -21.13
CA GLU A 284 -16.74 -1.88 -22.09
C GLU A 284 -16.06 -0.56 -21.69
N ALA A 285 -14.88 -0.29 -22.25
CA ALA A 285 -14.04 0.86 -21.90
C ALA A 285 -14.71 2.23 -22.12
N ALA A 286 -15.62 2.33 -23.10
CA ALA A 286 -16.35 3.55 -23.43
C ALA A 286 -17.44 3.92 -22.42
N GLN A 287 -17.83 2.98 -21.54
CA GLN A 287 -18.87 3.23 -20.54
C GLN A 287 -18.34 4.07 -19.36
N PRO A 288 -19.19 4.83 -18.66
CA PRO A 288 -18.79 5.58 -17.47
C PRO A 288 -18.18 4.67 -16.39
N MET A 289 -17.29 5.20 -15.54
CA MET A 289 -16.65 4.40 -14.50
C MET A 289 -17.62 3.80 -13.48
N THR A 290 -18.77 4.44 -13.22
CA THR A 290 -19.82 3.86 -12.37
C THR A 290 -20.47 2.62 -12.96
N VAL A 291 -20.37 2.44 -14.28
CA VAL A 291 -20.88 1.27 -15.01
C VAL A 291 -19.78 0.23 -15.14
N ARG A 292 -18.54 0.64 -15.43
CA ARG A 292 -17.38 -0.26 -15.55
C ARG A 292 -16.94 -0.85 -14.22
N PHE A 293 -16.91 -0.06 -13.15
CA PHE A 293 -16.39 -0.44 -11.83
C PHE A 293 -17.40 -0.06 -10.73
N PRO A 294 -18.61 -0.66 -10.75
CA PRO A 294 -19.71 -0.24 -9.89
C PRO A 294 -19.39 -0.36 -8.40
N VAL A 295 -18.63 -1.38 -7.98
CA VAL A 295 -18.33 -1.59 -6.56
C VAL A 295 -17.26 -0.61 -6.08
N SER A 296 -16.16 -0.47 -6.82
CA SER A 296 -15.09 0.50 -6.53
C SER A 296 -15.64 1.90 -6.48
N MET A 297 -16.44 2.28 -7.48
CA MET A 297 -16.97 3.64 -7.52
C MET A 297 -17.98 3.91 -6.42
N ARG A 298 -18.82 2.93 -6.06
CA ARG A 298 -19.75 3.09 -4.94
C ARG A 298 -19.03 3.35 -3.61
N LEU A 299 -17.93 2.65 -3.36
CA LEU A 299 -17.14 2.78 -2.12
C LEU A 299 -16.21 4.01 -2.14
N LEU A 300 -15.71 4.40 -3.30
CA LEU A 300 -14.77 5.51 -3.46
C LEU A 300 -15.46 6.88 -3.53
N ARG A 301 -16.71 6.95 -4.01
CA ARG A 301 -17.45 8.22 -4.14
C ARG A 301 -17.53 9.03 -2.84
N PRO A 302 -17.87 8.46 -1.67
CA PRO A 302 -17.86 9.19 -0.39
C PRO A 302 -16.48 9.77 -0.06
N VAL A 303 -15.41 9.03 -0.34
CA VAL A 303 -14.03 9.49 -0.16
C VAL A 303 -13.76 10.70 -1.05
N LEU A 304 -14.02 10.58 -2.35
CA LEU A 304 -13.76 11.64 -3.31
C LEU A 304 -14.61 12.89 -3.02
N ARG A 305 -15.86 12.73 -2.59
CA ARG A 305 -16.75 13.83 -2.21
C ARG A 305 -16.19 14.64 -1.05
N ARG A 306 -15.60 13.99 -0.04
CA ARG A 306 -14.98 14.66 1.11
C ARG A 306 -13.87 15.65 0.70
N PHE A 307 -13.26 15.44 -0.47
CA PHE A 307 -12.23 16.30 -1.02
C PHE A 307 -12.69 17.08 -2.25
N ASP A 308 -13.99 17.10 -2.57
CA ASP A 308 -14.55 17.77 -3.75
C ASP A 308 -13.94 17.28 -5.08
N LEU A 309 -13.57 16.00 -5.16
CA LEU A 309 -12.99 15.35 -6.35
C LEU A 309 -13.96 14.41 -7.07
N GLU A 310 -15.16 14.19 -6.52
CA GLU A 310 -16.12 13.22 -7.06
C GLU A 310 -16.51 13.53 -8.51
N ALA A 311 -16.87 14.78 -8.83
CA ALA A 311 -17.30 15.11 -10.19
C ALA A 311 -16.18 14.87 -11.22
N GLU A 312 -14.95 15.26 -10.88
CA GLU A 312 -13.80 15.17 -11.78
C GLU A 312 -13.35 13.73 -12.02
N VAL A 313 -13.39 12.91 -10.97
CA VAL A 313 -13.07 11.49 -11.09
C VAL A 313 -14.23 10.74 -11.72
N VAL A 314 -15.50 10.95 -11.32
CA VAL A 314 -16.62 10.07 -11.71
C VAL A 314 -17.21 10.39 -13.08
N GLN A 315 -17.09 11.62 -13.55
CA GLN A 315 -17.70 12.05 -14.81
C GLN A 315 -16.77 12.06 -16.05
N PRO A 316 -15.59 11.41 -16.17
CA PRO A 316 -14.69 11.76 -17.25
C PRO A 316 -15.16 11.13 -18.56
N GLY A 317 -15.61 11.99 -19.48
CA GLY A 317 -15.71 11.70 -20.92
C GLY A 317 -14.35 11.67 -21.63
N LEU A 318 -13.24 11.67 -20.89
CA LEU A 318 -11.88 11.63 -21.42
C LEU A 318 -11.08 10.55 -20.70
N VAL A 319 -11.25 9.30 -21.14
CA VAL A 319 -10.35 8.20 -20.76
C VAL A 319 -9.11 8.34 -21.65
N ILE A 320 -8.01 8.84 -21.11
CA ILE A 320 -6.70 8.69 -21.75
C ILE A 320 -6.24 7.27 -21.43
N ILE A 321 -6.40 6.36 -22.38
CA ILE A 321 -5.75 5.05 -22.31
C ILE A 321 -4.31 5.32 -22.75
N ASP A 322 -3.37 5.28 -21.80
CA ASP A 322 -1.95 5.13 -22.16
C ASP A 322 -1.82 3.75 -22.81
N ASP A 323 -1.70 3.74 -24.14
CA ASP A 323 -1.33 2.55 -24.90
C ASP A 323 0.19 2.44 -25.07
N ASP A 324 0.97 3.43 -24.63
CA ASP A 324 2.41 3.50 -24.83
C ASP A 324 3.20 3.36 -23.50
N GLU A 325 3.33 2.13 -23.01
CA GLU A 325 4.60 1.72 -22.39
C GLU A 325 5.15 0.59 -23.27
N GLU A 326 5.77 0.95 -24.40
CA GLU A 326 6.74 0.08 -25.06
C GLU A 326 7.86 -0.20 -24.04
N ASP A 327 7.93 -1.45 -23.58
CA ASP A 327 8.97 -1.92 -22.67
C ASP A 327 10.34 -1.84 -23.38
N VAL A 328 11.20 -0.92 -22.88
CA VAL A 328 12.66 -0.90 -23.10
C VAL A 328 13.36 -1.56 -21.92
#